data_AF-A0A6P4AWQ8-F1
#
_entry.id   AF-A0A6P4AWQ8-F1
#
_cell.length_a   1.000
_cell.length_b   1.000
_cell.length_c   1.000
_cell.angle_alpha   90.00
_cell.angle_beta   90.00
_cell.angle_gamma   90.00
#
_symmetry.space_group_name_H-M   'P 1'
#
loop_
_entity.id
_entity.type
_entity.pdbx_description
1 polymer ?
#
loop_
_entity_poly.entity_id
_entity_poly.type
_entity_poly.pdbx_seq_one_letter_code
_entity_poly.pdbx_strand_id
1 'polypeptide(L)'
;MCISLWAGIIASREILKLLDRYCSIQVFSLQIGVSAFGHMLQLSEKYRSLQIATILNQKPLDGNNYDLWKTNFYIVLDFERIKFITTTPKSQEPATNASEETTKQFANWQRANITARCYILASVVERLQKQLDSLECVSEMIQTLDGMFAKSSSIARQAAIGALMNTRMTGGSVRDHCLKMMAHISTAEVMGAKLEQVMKIDMILESLPNSFSQFKMNYNMNKLKLTPVELMHELESAEKVSGEARKCLSC
;
A
#
# COMPACT_ATOMS: atom_id res chain seq x y z
N MET A 1 -10.60 77.24 29.65
CA MET A 1 -11.25 76.38 28.63
C MET A 1 -10.27 75.73 27.64
N CYS A 2 -9.07 76.28 27.38
CA CYS A 2 -8.14 75.73 26.37
C CYS A 2 -7.25 74.56 26.83
N ILE A 3 -6.93 74.44 28.12
CA ILE A 3 -6.01 73.40 28.63
C ILE A 3 -6.64 71.99 28.60
N SER A 4 -7.95 71.88 28.85
CA SER A 4 -8.69 70.62 28.80
C SER A 4 -8.83 70.06 27.38
N LEU A 5 -8.94 70.92 26.36
CA LEU A 5 -8.96 70.52 24.95
C LEU A 5 -7.60 69.97 24.49
N TRP A 6 -6.49 70.55 24.95
CA TRP A 6 -5.15 70.09 24.57
C TRP A 6 -4.75 68.78 25.24
N ALA A 7 -5.12 68.59 26.52
CA ALA A 7 -4.96 67.32 27.22
C ALA A 7 -5.76 66.17 26.56
N GLY A 8 -6.97 66.45 26.08
CA GLY A 8 -7.79 65.47 25.33
C GLY A 8 -7.18 65.06 23.97
N ILE A 9 -6.56 66.00 23.25
CA ILE A 9 -5.87 65.71 21.97
C ILE A 9 -4.62 64.87 22.20
N ILE A 10 -3.83 65.15 23.24
CA ILE A 10 -2.63 64.37 23.58
C ILE A 10 -3.02 62.95 24.05
N ALA A 11 -4.05 62.83 24.89
CA ALA A 11 -4.56 61.53 25.33
C ALA A 11 -5.08 60.69 24.14
N SER A 12 -5.80 61.30 23.19
CA SER A 12 -6.25 60.64 21.96
C SER A 12 -5.09 60.16 21.08
N ARG A 13 -4.02 60.96 20.97
CA ARG A 13 -2.84 60.62 20.16
C ARG A 13 -2.00 59.49 20.77
N GLU A 14 -1.91 59.40 22.10
CA GLU A 14 -1.25 58.26 22.77
C GLU A 14 -2.10 56.98 22.73
N ILE A 15 -3.42 57.07 22.82
CA ILE A 15 -4.34 55.93 22.64
C ILE A 15 -4.21 55.36 21.22
N LEU A 16 -4.14 56.21 20.19
CA LEU A 16 -3.90 55.78 18.81
C LEU A 16 -2.57 55.02 18.63
N LYS A 17 -1.49 55.49 19.26
CA LYS A 17 -0.18 54.79 19.23
C LYS A 17 -0.19 53.47 19.98
N LEU A 18 -1.03 53.31 21.01
CA LEU A 18 -1.20 52.06 21.74
C LEU A 18 -2.04 51.06 20.94
N LEU A 19 -3.09 51.52 20.27
CA LEU A 19 -3.93 50.70 19.38
C LEU A 19 -3.14 50.18 18.17
N ASP A 20 -2.29 51.01 17.56
CA ASP A 20 -1.44 50.63 16.43
C ASP A 20 -0.37 49.59 16.84
N ARG A 21 0.24 49.76 18.02
CA ARG A 21 1.14 48.76 18.62
C ARG A 21 0.43 47.46 18.95
N TYR A 22 -0.76 47.53 19.52
CA TYR A 22 -1.57 46.36 19.84
C TYR A 22 -1.96 45.58 18.57
N CYS A 23 -2.42 46.27 17.53
CA CYS A 23 -2.72 45.69 16.22
C CYS A 23 -1.48 45.02 15.59
N SER A 24 -0.34 45.70 15.62
CA SER A 24 0.94 45.16 15.11
C SER A 24 1.39 43.90 15.86
N ILE A 25 1.28 43.88 17.20
CA ILE A 25 1.61 42.71 18.04
C ILE A 25 0.66 41.55 17.74
N GLN A 26 -0.64 41.83 17.55
CA GLN A 26 -1.64 40.80 17.25
C GLN A 26 -1.41 40.19 15.86
N VAL A 27 -1.08 41.00 14.84
CA VAL A 27 -0.69 40.52 13.50
C VAL A 27 0.59 39.68 13.56
N PHE A 28 1.61 40.12 14.31
CA PHE A 28 2.85 39.36 14.46
C PHE A 28 2.62 38.02 15.18
N SER A 29 1.76 38.01 16.21
CA SER A 29 1.40 36.79 16.95
C SER A 29 0.60 35.81 16.09
N LEU A 30 -0.33 36.31 15.26
CA LEU A 30 -1.04 35.52 14.26
C LEU A 30 -0.08 34.93 13.21
N GLN A 31 0.88 35.72 12.72
CA GLN A 31 1.87 35.27 11.74
C GLN A 31 2.79 34.17 12.31
N ILE A 32 3.23 34.32 13.56
CA ILE A 32 3.97 33.26 14.28
C ILE A 32 3.09 32.00 14.40
N GLY A 33 1.81 32.15 14.76
CA GLY A 33 0.87 31.03 14.85
C GLY A 33 0.69 30.28 13.52
N VAL A 34 0.54 31.00 12.41
CA VAL A 34 0.41 30.42 11.06
C VAL A 34 1.70 29.70 10.64
N SER A 35 2.87 30.29 10.91
CA SER A 35 4.17 29.66 10.63
C SER A 35 4.39 28.39 11.47
N ALA A 36 4.11 28.44 12.77
CA ALA A 36 4.23 27.30 13.66
C ALA A 36 3.27 26.16 13.27
N PHE A 37 2.03 26.49 12.88
CA PHE A 37 1.07 25.52 12.36
C PHE A 37 1.55 24.87 11.05
N GLY A 38 2.12 25.66 10.13
CA GLY A 38 2.73 25.15 8.90
C GLY A 38 3.88 24.17 9.17
N HIS A 39 4.76 24.48 10.12
CA HIS A 39 5.83 23.57 10.55
C HIS A 39 5.28 22.27 11.17
N MET A 40 4.24 22.36 12.00
CA MET A 40 3.59 21.17 12.57
C MET A 40 2.97 20.28 11.50
N LEU A 41 2.34 20.86 10.46
CA LEU A 41 1.82 20.10 9.32
C LEU A 41 2.93 19.39 8.56
N GLN A 42 4.03 20.06 8.26
CA GLN A 42 5.19 19.45 7.58
C GLN A 42 5.81 18.31 8.40
N LEU A 43 5.93 18.48 9.72
CA LEU A 43 6.41 17.42 10.61
C LEU A 43 5.46 16.22 10.63
N SER A 44 4.14 16.45 10.64
CA SER A 44 3.12 15.41 10.55
C SER A 44 3.18 14.66 9.22
N GLU A 45 3.31 15.37 8.09
CA GLU A 45 3.48 14.75 6.78
C GLU A 45 4.76 13.93 6.69
N LYS A 46 5.88 14.45 7.18
CA LYS A 46 7.16 13.74 7.23
C LYS A 46 7.08 12.49 8.12
N TYR A 47 6.37 12.57 9.24
CA TYR A 47 6.12 11.41 10.10
C TYR A 47 5.29 10.34 9.39
N ARG A 48 4.23 10.72 8.68
CA ARG A 48 3.40 9.79 7.89
C ARG A 48 4.17 9.15 6.73
N SER A 49 4.99 9.93 6.04
CA SER A 49 5.91 9.46 5.00
C SER A 49 6.84 8.37 5.56
N LEU A 50 7.48 8.64 6.71
CA LEU A 50 8.36 7.68 7.37
C LEU A 50 7.61 6.39 7.77
N GLN A 51 6.40 6.51 8.31
CA GLN A 51 5.57 5.37 8.67
C GLN A 51 5.24 4.50 7.46
N ILE A 52 4.84 5.11 6.34
CA ILE A 52 4.53 4.38 5.10
C ILE A 52 5.78 3.73 4.52
N ALA A 53 6.94 4.40 4.55
CA ALA A 53 8.19 3.82 4.07
C ALA A 53 8.58 2.52 4.80
N THR A 54 8.13 2.31 6.05
CA THR A 54 8.43 1.08 6.79
C THR A 54 7.91 -0.20 6.13
N ILE A 55 6.85 -0.12 5.31
CA ILE A 55 6.27 -1.28 4.59
C ILE A 55 7.27 -1.90 3.60
N LEU A 56 8.24 -1.12 3.13
CA LEU A 56 9.31 -1.60 2.26
C LEU A 56 10.38 -2.37 3.04
N ASN A 57 10.60 -2.03 4.30
CA ASN A 57 11.63 -2.64 5.15
C ASN A 57 11.15 -3.89 5.87
N GLN A 58 9.84 -4.12 5.97
CA GLN A 58 9.28 -5.34 6.59
C GLN A 58 9.75 -6.61 5.88
N LYS A 59 9.92 -6.55 4.55
CA LYS A 59 10.48 -7.65 3.77
C LYS A 59 11.28 -7.09 2.59
N PRO A 60 12.61 -6.90 2.73
CA PRO A 60 13.47 -6.45 1.64
C PRO A 60 13.33 -7.33 0.40
N LEU A 61 13.57 -6.76 -0.78
CA LEU A 61 13.54 -7.52 -2.04
C LEU A 61 14.63 -8.59 -2.07
N ASP A 62 14.24 -9.86 -2.01
CA ASP A 62 15.13 -11.03 -2.05
C ASP A 62 15.07 -11.79 -3.39
N GLY A 63 14.12 -11.40 -4.25
CA GLY A 63 13.89 -11.95 -5.59
C GLY A 63 12.65 -12.84 -5.70
N ASN A 64 12.15 -13.40 -4.60
CA ASN A 64 10.92 -14.20 -4.57
C ASN A 64 9.67 -13.34 -4.27
N ASN A 65 9.87 -12.15 -3.72
CA ASN A 65 8.80 -11.24 -3.30
C ASN A 65 8.64 -10.01 -4.21
N TYR A 66 9.15 -10.04 -5.44
CA TYR A 66 9.21 -8.85 -6.31
C TYR A 66 7.85 -8.19 -6.54
N ASP A 67 6.79 -8.96 -6.85
CA ASP A 67 5.47 -8.40 -7.13
C ASP A 67 4.90 -7.63 -5.91
N LEU A 68 5.06 -8.20 -4.71
CA LEU A 68 4.65 -7.58 -3.45
C LEU A 68 5.51 -6.35 -3.13
N TRP A 69 6.83 -6.46 -3.25
CA TRP A 69 7.74 -5.34 -3.02
C TRP A 69 7.46 -4.18 -3.97
N LYS A 70 7.24 -4.46 -5.26
CA LYS A 70 6.92 -3.44 -6.28
C LYS A 70 5.59 -2.74 -5.99
N THR A 71 4.60 -3.50 -5.51
CA THR A 71 3.32 -2.94 -5.06
C THR A 71 3.51 -2.00 -3.89
N ASN A 72 4.24 -2.44 -2.85
CA ASN A 72 4.57 -1.61 -1.69
C ASN A 72 5.33 -0.35 -2.10
N PHE A 73 6.30 -0.47 -3.00
CA PHE A 73 7.06 0.66 -3.52
C PHE A 73 6.17 1.69 -4.20
N TYR A 74 5.24 1.28 -5.06
CA TYR A 74 4.31 2.19 -5.70
C TYR A 74 3.35 2.86 -4.72
N ILE A 75 2.94 2.18 -3.65
CA ILE A 75 2.15 2.81 -2.57
C ILE A 75 2.94 3.96 -1.91
N VAL A 76 4.23 3.74 -1.60
CA VAL A 76 5.10 4.80 -1.04
C VAL A 76 5.21 5.96 -2.02
N LEU A 77 5.47 5.70 -3.31
CA LEU A 77 5.62 6.76 -4.31
C LEU A 77 4.32 7.54 -4.59
N ASP A 78 3.16 6.87 -4.56
CA ASP A 78 1.85 7.52 -4.69
C ASP A 78 1.58 8.45 -3.50
N PHE A 79 1.91 8.00 -2.28
CA PHE A 79 1.79 8.81 -1.07
C PHE A 79 2.68 10.06 -1.13
N GLU A 80 3.92 9.90 -1.59
CA GLU A 80 4.90 10.98 -1.76
C GLU A 80 4.62 11.87 -2.98
N ARG A 81 3.62 11.51 -3.82
CA ARG A 81 3.26 12.19 -5.08
C ARG A 81 4.41 12.26 -6.09
N ILE A 82 5.30 11.27 -6.06
CA ILE A 82 6.48 11.23 -6.94
C ILE A 82 6.44 10.09 -7.96
N LYS A 83 5.40 9.24 -7.99
CA LYS A 83 5.32 8.07 -8.89
C LYS A 83 5.58 8.36 -10.37
N PHE A 84 5.33 9.57 -10.86
CA PHE A 84 5.61 9.96 -12.24
C PHE A 84 7.08 9.71 -12.67
N ILE A 85 8.03 9.69 -11.73
CA ILE A 85 9.45 9.37 -11.99
C ILE A 85 9.69 7.95 -12.50
N THR A 86 8.73 7.02 -12.31
CA THR A 86 8.90 5.63 -12.76
C THR A 86 8.63 5.46 -14.25
N THR A 87 7.93 6.41 -14.88
CA THR A 87 7.55 6.37 -16.30
C THR A 87 8.08 7.55 -17.09
N THR A 88 8.49 8.64 -16.43
CA THR A 88 9.07 9.80 -17.11
C THR A 88 10.52 9.51 -17.52
N PRO A 89 10.92 9.93 -18.74
CA PRO A 89 12.32 9.88 -19.14
C PRO A 89 13.16 10.79 -18.23
N LYS A 90 14.47 10.54 -18.19
CA LYS A 90 15.43 11.39 -17.49
C LYS A 90 15.22 12.85 -17.89
N SER A 91 14.98 13.72 -16.91
CA SER A 91 14.82 15.15 -17.17
C SER A 91 16.13 15.73 -17.70
N GLN A 92 16.05 16.54 -18.75
CA GLN A 92 17.21 17.21 -19.34
C GLN A 92 17.61 18.41 -18.49
N GLU A 93 18.92 18.62 -18.37
CA GLU A 93 19.47 19.76 -17.64
C GLU A 93 19.02 21.07 -18.31
N PRO A 94 18.53 22.06 -17.55
CA PRO A 94 18.06 23.32 -18.12
C PRO A 94 19.20 24.06 -18.79
N ALA A 95 18.92 24.71 -19.93
CA ALA A 95 19.85 25.63 -20.54
C ALA A 95 20.12 26.85 -19.62
N THR A 96 21.25 27.52 -19.78
CA THR A 96 21.64 28.68 -18.96
C THR A 96 20.65 29.85 -19.02
N ASN A 97 19.83 29.90 -20.08
CA ASN A 97 18.77 30.89 -20.29
C ASN A 97 17.36 30.31 -20.07
N ALA A 98 17.24 29.13 -19.45
CA ALA A 98 15.95 28.53 -19.15
C ALA A 98 15.12 29.41 -18.22
N SER A 99 13.80 29.31 -18.36
CA SER A 99 12.90 30.02 -17.45
C SER A 99 13.04 29.50 -16.02
N GLU A 100 12.64 30.34 -15.06
CA GLU A 100 12.57 29.95 -13.65
C GLU A 100 11.68 28.70 -13.46
N GLU A 101 10.57 28.63 -14.20
CA GLU A 101 9.65 27.49 -14.15
C GLU A 101 10.31 26.20 -14.66
N THR A 102 11.04 26.24 -15.78
CA THR A 102 11.77 25.07 -16.29
C THR A 102 12.84 24.60 -15.30
N THR A 103 13.56 25.53 -14.69
CA THR A 103 14.58 25.22 -13.67
C THR A 103 13.96 24.57 -12.44
N LYS A 104 12.82 25.09 -11.99
CA LYS A 104 12.06 24.54 -10.86
C LYS A 104 11.52 23.14 -11.14
N GLN A 105 11.01 22.89 -12.35
CA GLN A 105 10.54 21.58 -12.76
C GLN A 105 11.66 20.55 -12.76
N PHE A 106 12.84 20.88 -13.30
CA PHE A 106 14.02 20.03 -13.26
C PHE A 106 14.44 19.71 -11.81
N ALA A 107 14.53 20.73 -10.95
CA ALA A 107 14.90 20.54 -9.54
C ALA A 107 13.88 19.66 -8.79
N ASN A 108 12.59 19.81 -9.09
CA ASN A 108 11.53 18.98 -8.51
C ASN A 108 11.63 17.53 -8.99
N TRP A 109 11.87 17.30 -10.28
CA TRP A 109 12.10 15.97 -10.83
C TRP A 109 13.33 15.31 -10.21
N GLN A 110 14.45 16.04 -10.09
CA GLN A 110 15.68 15.51 -9.52
C GLN A 110 15.50 15.11 -8.05
N ARG A 111 14.81 15.94 -7.26
CA ARG A 111 14.47 15.63 -5.87
C ARG A 111 13.60 14.38 -5.78
N ALA A 112 12.56 14.28 -6.61
CA ALA A 112 11.68 13.12 -6.66
C ALA A 112 12.45 11.84 -7.03
N ASN A 113 13.34 11.91 -8.03
CA ASN A 113 14.18 10.81 -8.46
C ASN A 113 15.13 10.37 -7.33
N ILE A 114 15.84 11.29 -6.67
CA ILE A 114 16.74 10.98 -5.55
C ILE A 114 15.97 10.29 -4.41
N THR A 115 14.83 10.83 -4.01
CA THR A 115 14.00 10.24 -2.94
C THR A 115 13.60 8.81 -3.27
N ALA A 116 13.09 8.58 -4.49
CA ALA A 116 12.68 7.24 -4.92
C ALA A 116 13.87 6.27 -5.04
N ARG A 117 15.06 6.73 -5.47
CA ARG A 117 16.29 5.92 -5.45
C ARG A 117 16.64 5.47 -4.03
N CYS A 118 16.57 6.37 -3.05
CA CYS A 118 16.83 6.03 -1.65
C CYS A 118 15.86 4.94 -1.15
N TYR A 119 14.58 5.02 -1.50
CA TYR A 119 13.61 3.98 -1.14
C TYR A 119 13.95 2.62 -1.75
N ILE A 120 14.35 2.57 -3.03
CA ILE A 120 14.78 1.31 -3.64
C ILE A 120 16.02 0.77 -2.95
N LEU A 121 17.09 1.57 -2.86
CA LEU A 121 18.37 1.12 -2.30
C LEU A 121 18.27 0.68 -0.84
N ALA A 122 17.40 1.31 -0.04
CA ALA A 122 17.18 0.94 1.35
C ALA A 122 16.34 -0.34 1.54
N SER A 123 15.59 -0.76 0.51
CA SER A 123 14.61 -1.85 0.61
C SER A 123 14.95 -3.09 -0.21
N VAL A 124 16.18 -3.19 -0.70
CA VAL A 124 16.69 -4.34 -1.45
C VAL A 124 17.86 -4.99 -0.69
N VAL A 125 18.11 -6.28 -0.91
CA VAL A 125 19.29 -6.95 -0.35
C VAL A 125 20.60 -6.40 -0.95
N GLU A 126 21.71 -6.49 -0.19
CA GLU A 126 23.02 -5.90 -0.55
C GLU A 126 23.48 -6.25 -1.97
N ARG A 127 23.26 -7.49 -2.42
CA ARG A 127 23.62 -7.93 -3.78
C ARG A 127 22.91 -7.10 -4.85
N LEU A 128 21.62 -6.83 -4.67
CA LEU A 128 20.82 -6.01 -5.61
C LEU A 128 21.15 -4.54 -5.45
N GLN A 129 21.37 -4.07 -4.22
CA GLN A 129 21.79 -2.70 -3.95
C GLN A 129 23.02 -2.33 -4.77
N LYS A 130 24.08 -3.16 -4.75
CA LYS A 130 25.30 -2.94 -5.54
C LYS A 130 25.06 -2.92 -7.06
N GLN A 131 24.10 -3.71 -7.56
CA GLN A 131 23.75 -3.71 -8.98
C GLN A 131 22.97 -2.47 -9.41
N LEU A 132 22.23 -1.85 -8.48
CA LEU A 132 21.35 -0.72 -8.74
C LEU A 132 21.99 0.63 -8.40
N ASP A 133 23.01 0.67 -7.54
CA ASP A 133 23.64 1.90 -7.03
C ASP A 133 24.22 2.78 -8.15
N SER A 134 24.76 2.15 -9.19
CA SER A 134 25.31 2.85 -10.37
C SER A 134 24.24 3.46 -11.29
N LEU A 135 22.95 3.12 -11.10
CA LEU A 135 21.87 3.64 -11.94
C LEU A 135 21.41 5.00 -11.40
N GLU A 136 21.35 5.97 -12.31
CA GLU A 136 20.99 7.36 -11.98
C GLU A 136 19.49 7.59 -11.99
N CYS A 137 18.72 6.79 -12.74
CA CYS A 137 17.29 6.97 -12.92
C CYS A 137 16.49 5.82 -12.32
N VAL A 138 15.43 6.15 -11.58
CA VAL A 138 14.53 5.13 -11.02
C VAL A 138 13.83 4.31 -12.09
N SER A 139 13.49 4.92 -13.23
CA SER A 139 12.92 4.20 -14.38
C SER A 139 13.84 3.06 -14.85
N GLU A 140 15.16 3.29 -14.92
CA GLU A 140 16.16 2.28 -15.28
C GLU A 140 16.31 1.20 -14.19
N MET A 141 16.27 1.58 -12.91
CA MET A 141 16.28 0.63 -11.79
C MET A 141 15.08 -0.31 -11.87
N ILE A 142 13.88 0.23 -12.09
CA ILE A 142 12.64 -0.56 -12.21
C ILE A 142 12.68 -1.45 -13.44
N GLN A 143 13.17 -0.97 -14.59
CA GLN A 143 13.33 -1.78 -15.80
C GLN A 143 14.29 -2.95 -15.59
N THR A 144 15.40 -2.71 -14.88
CA THR A 144 16.39 -3.74 -14.56
C THR A 144 15.78 -4.79 -13.64
N LEU A 145 15.06 -4.37 -12.60
CA LEU A 145 14.36 -5.27 -11.69
C LEU A 145 13.25 -6.05 -12.40
N ASP A 146 12.50 -5.41 -13.31
CA ASP A 146 11.51 -6.08 -14.16
C ASP A 146 12.15 -7.15 -15.03
N GLY A 147 13.28 -6.86 -15.67
CA GLY A 147 14.02 -7.84 -16.46
C GLY A 147 14.52 -9.04 -15.63
N MET A 148 14.98 -8.79 -14.40
CA MET A 148 15.49 -9.84 -13.50
C MET A 148 14.37 -10.74 -12.96
N PHE A 149 13.22 -10.17 -12.62
CA PHE A 149 12.22 -10.85 -11.79
C PHE A 149 10.87 -11.09 -12.46
N ALA A 150 10.56 -10.49 -13.61
CA ALA A 150 9.28 -10.72 -14.28
C ALA A 150 9.05 -12.19 -14.63
N LYS A 151 10.11 -12.91 -15.05
CA LYS A 151 10.00 -14.33 -15.37
C LYS A 151 9.88 -15.21 -14.13
N SER A 152 10.67 -14.96 -13.08
CA SER A 152 10.63 -15.75 -11.86
C SER A 152 9.32 -15.53 -11.09
N SER A 153 8.80 -14.31 -11.01
CA SER A 153 7.51 -14.03 -10.38
C SER A 153 6.36 -14.70 -11.14
N SER A 154 6.42 -14.70 -12.47
CA SER A 154 5.44 -15.41 -13.30
C SER A 154 5.46 -16.92 -13.04
N ILE A 155 6.63 -17.55 -13.00
CA ILE A 155 6.77 -18.99 -12.70
C ILE A 155 6.26 -19.31 -11.29
N ALA A 156 6.63 -18.51 -10.29
CA ALA A 156 6.18 -18.70 -8.92
C ALA A 156 4.65 -18.56 -8.79
N ARG A 157 4.06 -17.55 -9.44
CA ARG A 157 2.61 -17.36 -9.51
C ARG A 157 1.92 -18.53 -10.20
N GLN A 158 2.45 -18.99 -11.34
CA GLN A 158 1.92 -20.15 -12.06
C GLN A 158 1.99 -21.42 -11.23
N ALA A 159 3.09 -21.65 -10.50
CA ALA A 159 3.23 -22.78 -9.60
C ALA A 159 2.23 -22.72 -8.44
N ALA A 160 2.03 -21.54 -7.83
CA ALA A 160 1.05 -21.34 -6.77
C ALA A 160 -0.40 -21.58 -7.24
N ILE A 161 -0.76 -21.04 -8.42
CA ILE A 161 -2.07 -21.28 -9.05
C ILE A 161 -2.22 -22.76 -9.40
N GLY A 162 -1.17 -23.40 -9.93
CA GLY A 162 -1.17 -24.83 -10.23
C GLY A 162 -1.40 -25.68 -8.98
N ALA A 163 -0.72 -25.37 -7.87
CA ALA A 163 -0.93 -26.05 -6.60
C ALA A 163 -2.38 -25.87 -6.10
N LEU A 164 -2.92 -24.66 -6.19
CA LEU A 164 -4.31 -24.36 -5.82
C LEU A 164 -5.31 -25.17 -6.67
N MET A 165 -5.17 -25.14 -8.00
CA MET A 165 -6.09 -25.78 -8.94
C MET A 165 -5.99 -27.30 -8.96
N ASN A 166 -4.86 -27.87 -8.56
CA ASN A 166 -4.64 -29.33 -8.55
C ASN A 166 -4.82 -29.96 -7.16
N THR A 167 -4.96 -29.16 -6.10
CA THR A 167 -5.23 -29.71 -4.77
C THR A 167 -6.64 -30.30 -4.74
N ARG A 168 -6.73 -31.56 -4.33
CA ARG A 168 -7.98 -32.30 -4.14
C ARG A 168 -7.97 -32.92 -2.75
N MET A 169 -9.14 -33.01 -2.13
CA MET A 169 -9.30 -33.75 -0.89
C MET A 169 -9.29 -35.25 -1.21
N THR A 170 -8.23 -35.93 -0.80
CA THR A 170 -8.04 -37.38 -1.01
C THR A 170 -8.27 -38.22 0.26
N GLY A 171 -8.59 -37.56 1.39
CA GLY A 171 -8.84 -38.16 2.69
C GLY A 171 -8.72 -37.11 3.81
N GLY A 172 -8.89 -37.53 5.07
CA GLY A 172 -8.84 -36.64 6.24
C GLY A 172 -10.14 -35.87 6.47
N SER A 173 -10.11 -34.89 7.39
CA SER A 173 -11.27 -34.02 7.66
C SER A 173 -11.39 -32.91 6.63
N VAL A 174 -12.63 -32.54 6.30
CA VAL A 174 -12.92 -31.38 5.45
C VAL A 174 -12.34 -30.07 6.00
N ARG A 175 -12.23 -29.93 7.33
CA ARG A 175 -11.61 -28.77 7.99
C ARG A 175 -10.16 -28.58 7.57
N ASP A 176 -9.36 -29.63 7.71
CA ASP A 176 -7.93 -29.60 7.39
C ASP A 176 -7.71 -29.29 5.91
N HIS A 177 -8.57 -29.86 5.05
CA HIS A 177 -8.56 -29.58 3.63
C HIS A 177 -8.90 -28.12 3.31
N CYS A 178 -9.94 -27.54 3.94
CA CYS A 178 -10.28 -26.13 3.79
C CYS A 178 -9.15 -25.20 4.25
N LEU A 179 -8.51 -25.49 5.38
CA LEU A 179 -7.33 -24.75 5.87
C LEU A 179 -6.19 -24.80 4.85
N LYS A 180 -5.91 -25.97 4.28
CA LYS A 180 -4.91 -26.13 3.22
C LYS A 180 -5.26 -25.31 1.97
N MET A 181 -6.51 -25.35 1.52
CA MET A 181 -6.97 -24.55 0.37
C MET A 181 -6.85 -23.04 0.65
N MET A 182 -7.21 -22.58 1.84
CA MET A 182 -7.04 -21.17 2.24
C MET A 182 -5.56 -20.75 2.25
N ALA A 183 -4.65 -21.62 2.69
CA ALA A 183 -3.22 -21.36 2.62
C ALA A 183 -2.71 -21.24 1.16
N HIS A 184 -3.20 -22.09 0.25
CA HIS A 184 -2.89 -21.99 -1.17
C HIS A 184 -3.47 -20.72 -1.82
N ILE A 185 -4.71 -20.33 -1.49
CA ILE A 185 -5.31 -19.07 -1.94
C ILE A 185 -4.46 -17.89 -1.49
N SER A 186 -4.12 -17.82 -0.20
CA SER A 186 -3.28 -16.74 0.34
C SER A 186 -1.92 -16.69 -0.35
N THR A 187 -1.29 -17.85 -0.58
CA THR A 187 -0.03 -17.93 -1.31
C THR A 187 -0.16 -17.41 -2.74
N ALA A 188 -1.22 -17.80 -3.46
CA ALA A 188 -1.45 -17.33 -4.82
C ALA A 188 -1.67 -15.80 -4.87
N GLU A 189 -2.41 -15.23 -3.92
CA GLU A 189 -2.63 -13.78 -3.81
C GLU A 189 -1.33 -13.03 -3.50
N VAL A 190 -0.49 -13.55 -2.60
CA VAL A 190 0.85 -13.01 -2.33
C VAL A 190 1.74 -13.03 -3.56
N MET A 191 1.59 -14.03 -4.43
CA MET A 191 2.26 -14.12 -5.73
C MET A 191 1.57 -13.29 -6.83
N GLY A 192 0.61 -12.44 -6.49
CA GLY A 192 -0.03 -11.49 -7.40
C GLY A 192 -1.27 -12.02 -8.14
N ALA A 193 -1.81 -13.19 -7.77
CA ALA A 193 -3.09 -13.64 -8.29
C ALA A 193 -4.24 -12.76 -7.75
N LYS A 194 -5.14 -12.33 -8.63
CA LYS A 194 -6.34 -11.58 -8.24
C LYS A 194 -7.51 -12.56 -8.18
N LEU A 195 -7.85 -13.01 -6.98
CA LEU A 195 -8.91 -13.98 -6.75
C LEU A 195 -10.10 -13.29 -6.10
N GLU A 196 -11.22 -13.19 -6.83
CA GLU A 196 -12.46 -12.69 -6.24
C GLU A 196 -13.04 -13.69 -5.23
N GLN A 197 -13.83 -13.19 -4.29
CA GLN A 197 -14.43 -14.01 -3.24
C GLN A 197 -15.19 -15.22 -3.80
N VAL A 198 -15.94 -15.04 -4.88
CA VAL A 198 -16.68 -16.12 -5.55
C VAL A 198 -15.72 -17.20 -6.08
N MET A 199 -14.61 -16.81 -6.72
CA MET A 199 -13.61 -17.76 -7.22
C MET A 199 -12.99 -18.58 -6.09
N LYS A 200 -12.71 -17.96 -4.94
CA LYS A 200 -12.15 -18.65 -3.77
C LYS A 200 -13.10 -19.76 -3.29
N ILE A 201 -14.39 -19.47 -3.24
CA ILE A 201 -15.41 -20.44 -2.84
C ILE A 201 -15.54 -21.56 -3.88
N ASP A 202 -15.65 -21.22 -5.16
CA ASP A 202 -15.77 -22.19 -6.24
C ASP A 202 -14.57 -23.14 -6.26
N MET A 203 -13.34 -22.63 -6.09
CA MET A 203 -12.13 -23.45 -6.03
C MET A 203 -12.13 -24.41 -4.84
N ILE A 204 -12.61 -23.98 -3.66
CA ILE A 204 -12.74 -24.87 -2.50
C ILE A 204 -13.78 -25.95 -2.81
N LEU A 205 -14.97 -25.58 -3.31
CA LEU A 205 -16.03 -26.53 -3.62
C LEU A 205 -15.60 -27.54 -4.69
N GLU A 206 -14.91 -27.12 -5.75
CA GLU A 206 -14.40 -28.00 -6.81
C GLU A 206 -13.29 -28.94 -6.33
N SER A 207 -12.57 -28.58 -5.26
CA SER A 207 -11.53 -29.44 -4.69
C SER A 207 -12.08 -30.59 -3.83
N LEU A 208 -13.37 -30.56 -3.47
CA LEU A 208 -14.04 -31.56 -2.62
C LEU A 208 -14.48 -32.79 -3.41
N PRO A 209 -14.50 -33.98 -2.76
CA PRO A 209 -14.91 -35.21 -3.40
C PRO A 209 -16.43 -35.26 -3.60
N ASN A 210 -16.88 -36.21 -4.43
CA ASN A 210 -18.30 -36.37 -4.78
C ASN A 210 -19.22 -36.68 -3.59
N SER A 211 -18.68 -37.09 -2.44
CA SER A 211 -19.46 -37.25 -1.21
C SER A 211 -20.09 -35.95 -0.72
N PHE A 212 -19.60 -34.79 -1.16
CA PHE A 212 -20.16 -33.48 -0.85
C PHE A 212 -21.11 -32.95 -1.94
N SER A 213 -21.51 -33.76 -2.93
CA SER A 213 -22.35 -33.32 -4.06
C SER A 213 -23.67 -32.67 -3.62
N GLN A 214 -24.34 -33.24 -2.61
CA GLN A 214 -25.58 -32.69 -2.06
C GLN A 214 -25.37 -31.29 -1.46
N PHE A 215 -24.25 -31.08 -0.77
CA PHE A 215 -23.88 -29.75 -0.26
C PHE A 215 -23.64 -28.76 -1.40
N LYS A 216 -22.88 -29.15 -2.44
CA LYS A 216 -22.62 -28.29 -3.61
C LYS A 216 -23.93 -27.85 -4.29
N MET A 217 -24.87 -28.78 -4.48
CA MET A 217 -26.20 -28.46 -5.03
C MET A 217 -26.96 -27.44 -4.17
N ASN A 218 -26.98 -27.65 -2.85
CA ASN A 218 -27.65 -26.74 -1.92
C ASN A 218 -27.03 -25.34 -1.93
N TYR A 219 -25.71 -25.25 -1.97
CA TYR A 219 -25.00 -23.97 -2.09
C TYR A 219 -25.36 -23.23 -3.38
N ASN A 220 -25.31 -23.93 -4.53
CA ASN A 220 -25.61 -23.34 -5.84
C ASN A 220 -27.06 -22.83 -5.96
N MET A 221 -28.00 -23.54 -5.33
CA MET A 221 -29.43 -23.15 -5.33
C MET A 221 -29.69 -21.94 -4.43
N ASN A 222 -29.04 -21.86 -3.27
CA ASN A 222 -29.29 -20.81 -2.30
C ASN A 222 -28.38 -19.58 -2.46
N LYS A 223 -27.37 -19.65 -3.33
CA LYS A 223 -26.39 -18.57 -3.63
C LYS A 223 -25.87 -17.90 -2.35
N LEU A 224 -25.50 -18.72 -1.36
CA LEU A 224 -25.01 -18.22 -0.08
C LEU A 224 -23.71 -17.45 -0.34
N LYS A 225 -23.68 -16.16 0.03
CA LYS A 225 -22.45 -15.36 -0.05
C LYS A 225 -21.58 -15.67 1.15
N LEU A 226 -20.80 -16.75 1.05
CA LEU A 226 -19.93 -17.20 2.13
C LEU A 226 -18.50 -16.67 1.97
N THR A 227 -17.88 -16.38 3.10
CA THR A 227 -16.42 -16.32 3.24
C THR A 227 -15.82 -17.73 3.27
N PRO A 228 -14.51 -17.92 3.02
CA PRO A 228 -13.91 -19.27 3.05
C PRO A 228 -13.99 -19.92 4.44
N VAL A 229 -14.02 -19.10 5.49
CA VAL A 229 -14.15 -19.53 6.89
C VAL A 229 -15.58 -20.01 7.18
N GLU A 230 -16.60 -19.24 6.78
CA GLU A 230 -18.00 -19.66 6.93
C GLU A 230 -18.28 -20.94 6.14
N LEU A 231 -17.77 -21.02 4.90
CA LEU A 231 -17.87 -22.22 4.09
C LEU A 231 -17.28 -23.46 4.81
N MET A 232 -16.11 -23.30 5.43
CA MET A 232 -15.49 -24.39 6.19
C MET A 232 -16.38 -24.87 7.34
N HIS A 233 -17.01 -23.96 8.09
CA HIS A 233 -17.91 -24.33 9.19
C HIS A 233 -19.17 -25.06 8.71
N GLU A 234 -19.75 -24.63 7.59
CA GLU A 234 -20.89 -25.29 6.96
C GLU A 234 -20.52 -26.70 6.45
N LEU A 235 -19.35 -26.83 5.82
CA LEU A 235 -18.82 -28.11 5.35
C LEU A 235 -18.53 -29.07 6.51
N GLU A 236 -17.93 -28.60 7.61
CA GLU A 236 -17.71 -29.39 8.82
C GLU A 236 -19.04 -29.90 9.42
N SER A 237 -20.07 -29.06 9.41
CA SER A 237 -21.40 -29.44 9.90
C SER A 237 -22.03 -30.51 9.01
N ALA A 238 -21.91 -30.37 7.68
CA ALA A 238 -22.37 -31.37 6.72
C ALA A 238 -21.61 -32.71 6.84
N GLU A 239 -20.30 -32.68 7.10
CA GLU A 239 -19.47 -33.88 7.31
C GLU A 239 -19.95 -34.70 8.52
N LYS A 240 -20.29 -34.03 9.63
CA LYS A 240 -20.82 -34.68 10.85
C LYS A 240 -22.16 -35.36 10.62
N VAL A 241 -23.10 -34.67 9.97
CA VAL A 241 -24.44 -35.22 9.64
C VAL A 241 -24.31 -36.45 8.73
N SER A 242 -23.40 -36.41 7.76
CA SER A 242 -23.15 -37.54 6.85
C SER A 242 -22.46 -38.72 7.56
N GLY A 243 -21.59 -38.45 8.55
CA GLY A 243 -20.95 -39.47 9.37
C GLY A 243 -21.90 -40.19 10.34
N GLU A 244 -22.86 -39.47 10.91
CA GLU A 244 -23.90 -40.03 11.79
C GLU A 244 -24.86 -40.93 11.01
N ALA A 245 -25.28 -40.53 9.80
CA ALA A 245 -26.14 -41.34 8.94
C ALA A 245 -25.51 -42.68 8.55
N ARG A 246 -24.18 -42.73 8.32
CA ARG A 246 -23.47 -43.99 8.01
C ARG A 246 -23.38 -44.94 9.21
N LYS A 247 -23.23 -44.42 10.43
CA LYS A 247 -23.19 -45.24 11.65
C LYS A 247 -24.54 -45.90 11.95
N CYS A 248 -25.65 -45.19 11.69
CA CYS A 248 -26.99 -45.75 11.84
C CYS A 248 -27.33 -46.85 10.83
N LEU A 249 -26.69 -46.87 9.66
CA LEU A 249 -26.87 -47.89 8.62
C LEU A 249 -26.00 -49.15 8.83
N SER A 250 -25.08 -49.13 9.81
CA SER A 250 -24.19 -50.25 10.14
C SER A 250 -24.56 -51.01 11.42
N CYS A 251 -25.65 -50.64 12.07
CA CYS A 251 -26.29 -51.38 13.17
C CYS A 251 -27.49 -52.18 12.64
#